data_AF-A0A2V6BHS3-F1
#
_entry.id   AF-A0A2V6BHS3-F1
#
_cell.length_a   1.000
_cell.length_b   1.000
_cell.length_c   1.000
_cell.angle_alpha   90.00
_cell.angle_beta   90.00
_cell.angle_gamma   90.00
#
_symmetry.space_group_name_H-M   'P 1'
#
loop_
_entity.id
_entity.type
_entity.pdbx_description
1 polymer ?
#
loop_
_entity_poly.entity_id
_entity_poly.type
_entity_poly.pdbx_seq_one_letter_code
_entity_poly.pdbx_strand_id
1 'polypeptide(L)' 'MRFESLEDEFRTVCAELDISPTALPKYNRSNREHYSKYYDDELRELVRTRFATEIEHFGYTFEQR' A
#
# COMPACT_ATOMS: atom_id res chain seq x y z
N MET A 1 7.58 2.40 -5.66
CA MET A 1 6.25 3.01 -5.52
C MET A 1 5.34 2.13 -4.69
N ARG A 2 4.79 2.68 -3.61
CA ARG A 2 3.81 2.08 -2.70
C ARG A 2 2.58 2.97 -2.62
N PHE A 3 1.40 2.39 -2.41
CA PHE A 3 0.15 3.17 -2.42
C PHE A 3 0.09 4.18 -1.26
N GLU A 4 0.65 3.79 -0.11
CA GLU A 4 0.73 4.54 1.13
C GLU A 4 1.57 5.82 0.98
N SER A 5 2.55 5.81 0.07
CA SER A 5 3.42 6.93 -0.28
C SER A 5 3.21 7.45 -1.70
N LEU A 6 2.13 7.03 -2.37
CA LEU A 6 1.93 7.24 -3.81
C LEU A 6 1.95 8.71 -4.19
N GLU A 7 1.38 9.57 -3.36
CA GLU A 7 1.33 11.01 -3.64
C GLU A 7 2.72 11.64 -3.61
N ASP A 8 3.55 11.29 -2.63
CA ASP A 8 4.92 11.80 -2.52
C ASP A 8 5.86 11.20 -3.56
N GLU A 9 5.74 9.90 -3.85
CA GLU A 9 6.51 9.27 -4.92
C GLU A 9 6.09 9.79 -6.30
N PHE A 10 4.81 10.10 -6.51
CA PHE A 10 4.33 10.75 -7.73
C PHE A 10 4.93 12.16 -7.87
N ARG A 11 4.94 12.97 -6.81
CA ARG A 11 5.61 14.28 -6.82
C ARG A 11 7.09 14.16 -7.18
N THR A 12 7.76 13.14 -6.63
CA THR A 12 9.18 12.88 -6.91
C THR A 12 9.38 12.59 -8.40
N VAL A 13 8.55 11.74 -9.01
CA VAL A 13 8.63 11.46 -10.45
C VAL A 13 8.28 12.66 -11.30
N CYS A 14 7.28 13.46 -10.92
CA CYS A 14 6.98 14.71 -11.61
C CYS A 14 8.17 15.67 -11.62
N ALA A 15 8.90 15.78 -10.50
CA ALA A 15 10.10 16.60 -10.41
C ALA A 15 11.23 16.10 -11.33
N GLU A 16 11.47 14.79 -11.38
CA GLU A 16 12.46 14.17 -12.29
C GLU A 16 12.12 14.38 -13.78
N LEU A 17 10.83 14.53 -14.10
CA LEU A 17 10.35 14.72 -15.47
C LEU A 17 10.13 16.20 -15.86
N ASP A 18 10.43 17.15 -14.97
CA ASP A 18 10.15 18.58 -15.14
C ASP A 18 8.66 18.89 -15.45
N ILE A 19 7.77 18.15 -14.78
CA ILE A 19 6.31 18.31 -14.88
C ILE A 19 5.79 18.88 -13.56
N SER A 20 4.94 19.91 -13.62
CA SER A 20 4.27 20.44 -12.44
C SER A 20 3.38 19.37 -11.78
N PRO A 21 3.65 18.94 -10.54
CA PRO A 21 2.85 17.92 -9.88
C PRO A 21 1.46 18.45 -9.56
N THR A 22 0.43 17.65 -9.86
CA THR A 22 -0.95 17.91 -9.46
C THR A 22 -1.35 16.94 -8.35
N ALA A 23 -2.25 17.35 -7.46
CA ALA A 23 -2.79 16.46 -6.44
C ALA A 23 -3.53 15.28 -7.08
N LEU A 24 -3.21 14.05 -6.67
CA LEU A 24 -3.84 12.85 -7.23
C LEU A 24 -5.28 12.73 -6.69
N PRO A 25 -6.30 12.75 -7.57
CA PRO A 25 -7.68 12.60 -7.13
C PRO A 25 -7.96 11.17 -6.64
N LYS A 26 -8.77 11.05 -5.58
CA LYS A 26 -9.18 9.76 -4.99
C LYS A 26 -10.65 9.47 -5.28
N TYR A 27 -10.94 8.91 -6.45
CA TYR A 27 -12.32 8.67 -6.89
C TYR A 27 -13.00 7.48 -6.19
N ASN A 28 -12.27 6.38 -5.96
CA ASN A 28 -12.85 5.12 -5.46
C ASN A 28 -12.68 4.96 -3.94
N ARG A 29 -13.04 5.99 -3.17
CA ARG A 29 -12.94 5.93 -1.70
C ARG A 29 -14.24 5.38 -1.11
N SER A 30 -14.17 4.21 -0.49
CA SER A 30 -15.25 3.65 0.34
C SER A 30 -14.95 3.82 1.83
N ASN A 31 -15.98 3.95 2.67
CA ASN A 31 -15.82 3.89 4.12
C ASN A 31 -15.60 2.44 4.56
N ARG A 32 -14.41 2.13 5.09
CA ARG A 32 -14.02 0.79 5.55
C ARG A 32 -13.08 0.95 6.75
N GLU A 33 -13.07 -0.05 7.62
CA GLU A 33 -12.08 -0.14 8.68
C GLU A 33 -10.70 -0.48 8.11
N HIS A 34 -9.67 -0.37 8.96
CA HIS A 34 -8.34 -0.80 8.60
C HIS A 34 -8.34 -2.28 8.21
N TYR A 35 -7.61 -2.64 7.15
CA TYR A 35 -7.67 -4.00 6.61
C TYR A 35 -7.33 -5.07 7.66
N SER A 36 -6.44 -4.75 8.61
CA SER A 36 -6.03 -5.62 9.71
C SER A 36 -7.18 -6.15 10.58
N LYS A 37 -8.31 -5.42 10.63
CA LYS A 37 -9.51 -5.82 11.39
C LYS A 37 -10.27 -6.98 10.74
N TYR A 38 -10.07 -7.21 9.44
CA TYR A 38 -10.78 -8.25 8.68
C TYR A 38 -10.05 -9.60 8.64
N TYR A 39 -8.85 -9.69 9.23
CA TYR A 39 -8.05 -10.91 9.24
C TYR A 39 -7.85 -11.39 10.68
N ASP A 40 -8.30 -12.61 10.93
CA ASP A 40 -7.89 -13.39 12.10
C ASP A 40 -6.50 -14.01 11.92
N ASP A 41 -6.04 -14.73 12.93
CA ASP A 41 -4.69 -15.29 12.93
C ASP A 41 -4.52 -16.42 11.90
N GLU A 42 -5.57 -17.17 11.59
CA GLU A 42 -5.54 -18.21 10.56
C GLU A 42 -5.38 -17.59 9.16
N LEU A 43 -6.17 -16.56 8.84
CA LEU A 43 -6.07 -15.86 7.57
C LEU A 43 -4.72 -15.14 7.42
N ARG A 44 -4.18 -14.58 8.51
CA ARG A 44 -2.83 -13.96 8.50
C ARG A 44 -1.76 -14.97 8.13
N GLU A 45 -1.81 -16.17 8.71
CA GLU A 45 -0.81 -17.20 8.42
C GLU A 45 -0.95 -17.78 7.01
N LEU A 46 -2.19 -17.92 6.53
CA LEU A 46 -2.46 -18.31 5.15
C LEU A 46 -1.85 -17.30 4.16
N VAL A 47 -2.04 -16.00 4.40
CA VAL A 47 -1.45 -14.93 3.57
C VAL A 47 0.07 -14.96 3.65
N ARG A 48 0.64 -15.08 4.86
CA ARG A 48 2.09 -15.16 5.07
C ARG A 48 2.71 -16.31 4.28
N THR A 49 2.10 -17.49 4.33
CA THR A 49 2.58 -18.67 3.62
C THR A 49 2.43 -18.51 2.11
N ARG A 50 1.26 -18.05 1.66
CA ARG A 50 0.92 -18.01 0.23
C ARG A 50 1.71 -16.96 -0.57
N PHE A 51 2.13 -15.88 0.09
CA PHE A 51 2.83 -14.75 -0.51
C PHE A 51 4.20 -14.49 0.13
N ALA A 52 4.81 -15.53 0.72
CA ALA A 52 6.07 -15.40 1.45
C ALA A 52 7.17 -14.72 0.60
N THR A 53 7.28 -15.12 -0.67
CA THR A 53 8.28 -14.59 -1.60
C THR A 53 8.08 -13.09 -1.85
N GLU A 54 6.84 -12.67 -2.11
CA GLU A 54 6.51 -11.27 -2.37
C GLU A 54 6.68 -10.42 -1.10
N ILE A 55 6.25 -10.95 0.05
CA ILE A 55 6.40 -10.28 1.35
C ILE A 55 7.88 -10.03 1.65
N GLU A 56 8.74 -11.03 1.42
CA GLU A 56 10.19 -10.91 1.60
C GLU A 56 10.79 -9.91 0.58
N HIS A 57 10.46 -10.06 -0.70
CA HIS A 57 11.03 -9.25 -1.76
C HIS A 57 10.67 -7.75 -1.62
N PHE A 58 9.44 -7.46 -1.19
CA PHE A 58 8.96 -6.08 -1.05
C PHE A 58 9.03 -5.55 0.39
N GLY A 59 9.45 -6.38 1.36
CA GLY A 59 9.62 -6.02 2.76
C GLY A 59 8.31 -5.64 3.46
N TYR A 60 7.22 -6.38 3.18
CA TYR A 60 5.92 -6.13 3.81
C TYR A 60 5.82 -6.78 5.19
N THR A 61 5.03 -6.17 6.07
CA THR A 61 4.70 -6.71 7.40
C THR A 61 3.23 -6.47 7.69
N PHE A 62 2.57 -7.41 8.37
CA PHE A 62 1.18 -7.25 8.76
C PHE A 62 1.04 -6.12 9.78
N GLU A 63 0.26 -5.10 9.46
CA GLU A 63 0.06 -3.95 10.33
C GLU A 63 -0.96 -4.25 11.43
N GLN A 64 -0.77 -3.65 12.61
CA GLN A 64 -1.72 -3.71 13.72
C GLN A 64 -2.25 -2.30 14.00
N ARG A 65 -3.32 -1.94 13.30
CA ARG A 65 -4.07 -0.69 13.49
C ARG A 65 -5.49 -1.00 13.95
#